data_AF-A0A3P6RKS7-F1
#
_entry.id   AF-A0A3P6RKS7-F1
#
_cell.length_a   1.000
_cell.length_b   1.000
_cell.length_c   1.000
_cell.angle_alpha   90.00
_cell.angle_beta   90.00
_cell.angle_gamma   90.00
#
_symmetry.space_group_name_H-M   'P 1'
#
loop_
_entity.id
_entity.type
_entity.pdbx_description
1 polymer ?
#
loop_
_entity_poly.entity_id
_entity_poly.type
_entity_poly.pdbx_seq_one_letter_code
_entity_poly.pdbx_strand_id
1 'polypeptide(L)'
;MFIDYEYADFNYTLFDIANHFCEFAGVEDPDYNLCPDREEMRTFLQFYLEARHDHVDEAVLARMLDRVSLFQASAHLLWSAWALVQAQNSTLDFDYASYATTRYEQYEICLNNYLMQDDDL
;
A
#
# COMPACT_ATOMS: atom_id res chain seq x y z
N MET A 1 -11.61 11.85 -10.51
CA MET A 1 -11.68 12.98 -9.56
C MET A 1 -11.48 12.39 -8.17
N PHE A 2 -10.47 12.84 -7.44
CA PHE A 2 -10.22 12.43 -6.07
C PHE A 2 -10.89 13.42 -5.10
N ILE A 3 -11.39 12.93 -3.97
CA ILE A 3 -12.12 13.70 -2.94
C ILE A 3 -11.64 13.28 -1.55
N ASP A 4 -12.14 13.92 -0.50
CA ASP A 4 -11.91 13.58 0.91
C ASP A 4 -10.42 13.53 1.31
N TYR A 5 -9.79 14.70 1.25
CA TYR A 5 -8.38 14.94 1.57
C TYR A 5 -8.07 14.97 3.08
N GLU A 6 -8.83 14.27 3.92
CA GLU A 6 -8.71 14.31 5.38
C GLU A 6 -7.37 13.73 5.89
N TYR A 7 -6.76 12.82 5.10
CA TYR A 7 -5.44 12.23 5.37
C TYR A 7 -4.35 12.76 4.43
N ALA A 8 -4.62 13.83 3.67
CA ALA A 8 -3.65 14.36 2.72
C ALA A 8 -2.58 15.21 3.41
N ASP A 9 -1.32 14.87 3.17
CA ASP A 9 -0.16 15.64 3.62
C ASP A 9 1.04 15.38 2.68
N PHE A 10 2.15 16.07 2.90
CA PHE A 10 3.42 15.76 2.25
C PHE A 10 3.91 14.38 2.66
N ASN A 11 4.10 13.50 1.68
CA ASN A 11 4.56 12.15 1.89
C ASN A 11 5.43 11.66 0.72
N TYR A 12 6.01 10.48 0.87
CA TYR A 12 6.63 9.75 -0.24
C TYR A 12 5.56 9.37 -1.26
N THR A 13 5.75 9.72 -2.53
CA THR A 13 4.85 9.34 -3.64
C THR A 13 4.52 7.84 -3.64
N LEU A 14 5.52 7.01 -3.37
CA LEU A 14 5.35 5.55 -3.40
C LEU A 14 4.45 5.06 -2.26
N PHE A 15 4.28 5.82 -1.18
CA PHE A 15 3.31 5.48 -0.13
C PHE A 15 1.87 5.54 -0.67
N ASP A 16 1.48 6.63 -1.34
CA ASP A 16 0.12 6.77 -1.88
C ASP A 16 -0.18 5.68 -2.91
N ILE A 17 0.78 5.40 -3.79
CA ILE A 17 0.65 4.35 -4.81
C ILE A 17 0.56 2.96 -4.18
N ALA A 18 1.45 2.65 -3.23
CA ALA A 18 1.44 1.35 -2.55
C ALA A 18 0.16 1.15 -1.73
N ASN A 19 -0.27 2.19 -1.00
CA ASN A 19 -1.54 2.17 -0.29
C ASN A 19 -2.71 1.92 -1.26
N HIS A 20 -2.74 2.61 -2.40
CA HIS A 20 -3.76 2.39 -3.42
C HIS A 20 -3.80 0.93 -3.90
N PHE A 21 -2.64 0.29 -4.10
CA PHE A 21 -2.59 -1.13 -4.46
C PHE A 21 -3.14 -2.03 -3.36
N CYS A 22 -2.86 -1.75 -2.08
CA CYS A 22 -3.40 -2.52 -0.95
C CYS A 22 -4.95 -2.48 -0.91
N GLU A 23 -5.56 -1.36 -1.31
CA GLU A 23 -7.02 -1.19 -1.25
C GLU A 23 -7.78 -1.99 -2.32
N PHE A 24 -7.10 -2.60 -3.30
CA PHE A 24 -7.74 -3.52 -4.25
C PHE A 24 -8.33 -4.76 -3.57
N ALA A 25 -7.82 -5.11 -2.39
CA ALA A 25 -8.37 -6.21 -1.59
C ALA A 25 -9.80 -5.93 -1.11
N GLY A 26 -10.20 -4.67 -0.95
CA GLY A 26 -11.44 -4.29 -0.27
C GLY A 26 -11.29 -4.20 1.26
N VAL A 27 -12.38 -3.84 1.95
CA VAL A 27 -12.36 -3.46 3.38
C VAL A 27 -13.10 -4.45 4.28
N GLU A 28 -14.34 -4.83 3.98
CA GLU A 28 -15.16 -5.70 4.85
C GLU A 28 -14.74 -7.17 4.77
N ASP A 29 -14.57 -7.69 3.55
CA ASP A 29 -14.11 -9.06 3.28
C ASP A 29 -12.90 -9.00 2.33
N PRO A 30 -11.70 -8.67 2.84
CA PRO A 30 -10.56 -8.38 1.98
C PRO A 30 -10.06 -9.64 1.25
N ASP A 31 -9.97 -9.57 -0.09
CA ASP A 31 -9.31 -10.58 -0.93
C ASP A 31 -8.00 -10.04 -1.49
N TYR A 32 -6.90 -10.33 -0.79
CA TYR A 32 -5.56 -9.87 -1.19
C TYR A 32 -5.06 -10.49 -2.51
N ASN A 33 -5.76 -11.47 -3.09
CA ASN A 33 -5.43 -11.96 -4.44
C ASN A 33 -5.89 -10.98 -5.54
N LEU A 34 -6.74 -9.99 -5.21
CA LEU A 34 -7.14 -8.92 -6.11
C LEU A 34 -6.11 -7.79 -6.18
N CYS A 35 -5.16 -7.74 -5.23
CA CYS A 35 -4.07 -6.78 -5.28
C CYS A 35 -3.20 -7.02 -6.53
N PRO A 36 -2.72 -5.94 -7.16
CA PRO A 36 -1.99 -6.06 -8.41
C PRO A 36 -0.69 -6.86 -8.23
N ASP A 37 -0.39 -7.72 -9.19
CA ASP A 37 0.88 -8.42 -9.25
C ASP A 37 2.04 -7.50 -9.68
N ARG A 38 3.26 -8.04 -9.75
CA ARG A 38 4.45 -7.22 -10.10
C ARG A 38 4.37 -6.61 -11.50
N GLU A 39 3.74 -7.29 -12.47
CA GLU A 39 3.62 -6.79 -13.85
C GLU A 39 2.51 -5.74 -13.96
N GLU A 40 1.40 -5.92 -13.24
CA GLU A 40 0.34 -4.93 -13.12
C GLU A 40 0.84 -3.66 -12.41
N MET A 41 1.57 -3.81 -11.31
CA MET A 41 2.23 -2.70 -10.62
C MET A 41 3.24 -1.99 -11.54
N ARG A 42 4.05 -2.73 -12.30
CA ARG A 42 4.99 -2.17 -13.29
C ARG A 42 4.25 -1.34 -14.33
N THR A 43 3.15 -1.86 -14.87
CA THR A 43 2.33 -1.19 -15.88
C THR A 43 1.76 0.12 -15.32
N PHE A 44 1.20 0.09 -14.11
CA PHE A 44 0.69 1.30 -13.44
C PHE A 44 1.80 2.35 -13.24
N LEU A 45 2.97 1.92 -12.75
CA LEU A 45 4.11 2.81 -12.50
C LEU A 45 4.67 3.42 -13.78
N GLN A 46 4.68 2.68 -14.89
CA GLN A 46 5.04 3.22 -16.20
C GLN A 46 4.08 4.34 -16.63
N PHE A 47 2.76 4.11 -16.54
CA PHE A 47 1.79 5.16 -16.83
C PHE A 47 1.93 6.37 -15.91
N TYR A 48 2.20 6.14 -14.62
CA TYR A 48 2.43 7.20 -13.65
C TYR A 48 3.66 8.06 -14.02
N LEU A 49 4.81 7.42 -14.29
CA LEU A 49 6.04 8.12 -14.62
C LEU A 49 5.92 8.88 -15.94
N GLU A 50 5.33 8.26 -16.96
CA GLU A 50 5.05 8.91 -18.25
C GLU A 50 4.16 10.14 -18.05
N ALA A 51 3.05 10.02 -17.32
CA ALA A 51 2.16 11.15 -17.07
C ALA A 51 2.78 12.26 -16.20
N ARG A 52 3.73 11.92 -15.32
CA ARG A 52 4.35 12.87 -14.38
C ARG A 52 5.55 13.59 -14.96
N HIS A 53 6.29 12.93 -15.85
CA HIS A 53 7.60 13.34 -16.32
C HIS A 53 7.75 13.33 -17.85
N ASP A 54 6.71 12.99 -18.62
CA ASP A 54 6.72 12.85 -20.08
C ASP A 54 7.76 11.85 -20.62
N HIS A 55 8.23 10.93 -19.76
CA HIS A 55 9.09 9.79 -20.10
C HIS A 55 9.14 8.79 -18.94
N VAL A 56 9.50 7.54 -19.23
CA VAL A 56 9.79 6.50 -18.23
C VAL A 56 11.31 6.35 -18.05
N ASP A 57 11.81 6.75 -16.87
CA ASP A 57 13.16 6.40 -16.42
C ASP A 57 13.14 4.97 -15.83
N GLU A 58 13.73 4.02 -16.56
CA GLU A 58 13.78 2.60 -16.16
C GLU A 58 14.51 2.36 -14.82
N ALA A 59 15.50 3.19 -14.46
CA ALA A 59 16.20 3.06 -13.18
C ALA A 59 15.31 3.53 -12.02
N VAL A 60 14.49 4.57 -12.24
CA VAL A 60 13.48 5.01 -11.27
C VAL A 60 12.37 3.97 -11.14
N LEU A 61 11.87 3.45 -12.26
CA LEU A 61 10.84 2.40 -12.28
C LEU A 61 11.29 1.15 -11.52
N ALA A 62 12.49 0.65 -11.79
CA ALA A 62 13.07 -0.50 -11.08
C ALA A 62 13.13 -0.24 -9.57
N ARG A 63 13.66 0.92 -9.15
CA ARG A 63 13.72 1.31 -7.73
C ARG A 63 12.35 1.42 -7.07
N MET A 64 11.32 1.86 -7.80
CA MET A 64 9.95 1.90 -7.27
C MET A 64 9.38 0.49 -7.10
N LEU A 65 9.59 -0.39 -8.06
CA LEU A 65 9.17 -1.80 -7.99
C LEU A 65 9.85 -2.57 -6.86
N ASP A 66 11.14 -2.33 -6.62
CA ASP A 66 11.88 -3.00 -5.55
C ASP A 66 11.47 -2.51 -4.16
N ARG A 67 10.94 -1.29 -4.06
CA ARG A 67 10.55 -0.68 -2.78
C ARG A 67 9.05 -0.72 -2.51
N VAL A 68 8.22 -1.10 -3.48
CA VAL A 68 6.76 -1.03 -3.34
C VAL A 68 6.27 -1.85 -2.14
N SER A 69 6.83 -3.03 -1.91
CA SER A 69 6.48 -3.91 -0.79
C SER A 69 6.77 -3.28 0.57
N LEU A 70 7.86 -2.52 0.71
CA LEU A 70 8.15 -1.76 1.93
C LEU A 70 7.09 -0.70 2.22
N PHE A 71 6.61 0.00 1.18
CA PHE A 71 5.58 1.00 1.32
C PHE A 71 4.19 0.39 1.53
N GLN A 72 3.90 -0.79 0.96
CA GLN A 72 2.70 -1.58 1.28
C GLN A 72 2.72 -1.98 2.76
N ALA A 73 3.85 -2.48 3.26
CA ALA A 73 4.02 -2.80 4.68
C ALA A 73 3.77 -1.55 5.55
N SER A 74 4.34 -0.41 5.18
CA SER A 74 4.15 0.86 5.88
C SER A 74 2.67 1.28 5.93
N ALA A 75 1.94 1.15 4.81
CA ALA A 75 0.52 1.45 4.73
C ALA A 75 -0.31 0.51 5.61
N HIS A 76 -0.05 -0.80 5.54
CA HIS A 76 -0.69 -1.80 6.40
C HIS A 76 -0.48 -1.54 7.88
N LEU A 77 0.74 -1.17 8.29
CA LEU A 77 1.04 -0.81 9.67
C LEU A 77 0.29 0.46 10.12
N LEU A 78 0.25 1.50 9.27
CA LEU A 78 -0.49 2.73 9.56
C LEU A 78 -1.97 2.43 9.81
N TRP A 79 -2.61 1.69 8.90
CA TRP A 79 -4.04 1.40 9.01
C TRP A 79 -4.38 0.40 10.11
N SER A 80 -3.46 -0.50 10.45
CA SER A 80 -3.57 -1.33 11.66
C SER A 80 -3.59 -0.47 12.92
N ALA A 81 -2.62 0.44 13.08
CA ALA A 81 -2.55 1.33 14.23
C ALA A 81 -3.76 2.27 14.31
N TRP A 82 -4.18 2.83 13.18
CA TRP A 82 -5.41 3.63 13.07
C TRP A 82 -6.63 2.84 13.56
N ALA A 83 -6.79 1.60 13.10
CA ALA A 83 -7.93 0.79 13.47
C ALA A 83 -7.92 0.42 14.96
N LEU A 84 -6.76 0.14 15.56
CA LEU A 84 -6.67 -0.07 17.01
C LEU A 84 -7.14 1.16 17.81
N VAL A 85 -6.79 2.37 17.36
CA VAL A 85 -7.29 3.60 17.98
C VAL A 85 -8.80 3.73 17.78
N GLN A 86 -9.30 3.45 16.57
CA GLN A 86 -10.72 3.55 16.26
C GLN A 86 -11.58 2.52 16.99
N ALA A 87 -11.05 1.34 17.31
CA ALA A 87 -11.74 0.33 18.10
C ALA A 87 -12.21 0.85 19.48
N GLN A 88 -11.58 1.90 20.00
CA GLN A 88 -11.96 2.53 21.28
C GLN A 88 -12.73 3.86 21.11
N ASN A 89 -12.59 4.53 19.97
CA ASN A 89 -13.05 5.91 19.79
C ASN A 89 -14.19 6.07 18.77
N SER A 90 -14.33 5.14 17.83
CA SER A 90 -15.33 5.22 16.78
C SER A 90 -16.71 4.83 17.29
N THR A 91 -17.75 5.49 16.77
CA THR A 91 -19.15 5.14 17.02
C THR A 91 -19.75 4.32 15.87
N LEU A 92 -18.97 4.04 14.81
CA LEU A 92 -19.43 3.28 13.66
C LEU A 92 -19.48 1.78 13.99
N ASP A 93 -20.45 1.09 13.39
CA ASP A 93 -20.58 -0.37 13.49
C ASP A 93 -19.63 -1.03 12.47
N PHE A 94 -18.36 -1.14 12.86
CA PHE A 94 -17.29 -1.75 12.08
C PHE A 94 -16.34 -2.51 13.00
N ASP A 95 -15.91 -3.71 12.61
CA ASP A 95 -14.99 -4.51 13.41
C ASP A 95 -13.53 -4.05 13.25
N TYR A 96 -13.22 -2.92 13.90
CA TYR A 96 -11.89 -2.33 13.89
C TYR A 96 -10.80 -3.25 14.46
N ALA A 97 -11.12 -4.13 15.41
CA ALA A 97 -10.15 -5.01 16.04
C ALA A 97 -9.71 -6.13 15.07
N SER A 98 -10.66 -6.75 14.37
CA SER A 98 -10.36 -7.71 13.32
C SER A 98 -9.62 -7.05 12.16
N TYR A 99 -10.08 -5.89 11.71
CA TYR A 99 -9.40 -5.14 10.65
C TYR A 99 -7.96 -4.78 11.03
N ALA A 100 -7.72 -4.31 12.26
CA ALA A 100 -6.38 -4.03 12.76
C ALA A 100 -5.46 -5.25 12.70
N THR A 101 -5.99 -6.42 13.07
CA THR A 101 -5.26 -7.70 13.07
C THR A 101 -4.90 -8.11 11.64
N THR A 102 -5.89 -8.12 10.73
CA THR A 102 -5.67 -8.44 9.31
C THR A 102 -4.66 -7.50 8.65
N ARG A 103 -4.74 -6.18 8.91
CA ARG A 103 -3.76 -5.24 8.38
C ARG A 103 -2.36 -5.49 8.97
N TYR A 104 -2.24 -5.85 10.25
CA TYR A 104 -0.93 -6.15 10.85
C TYR A 104 -0.29 -7.40 10.23
N GLU A 105 -1.06 -8.47 9.99
CA GLU A 105 -0.58 -9.68 9.31
C GLU A 105 -0.02 -9.37 7.91
N GLN A 106 -0.71 -8.51 7.15
CA GLN A 106 -0.22 -8.05 5.85
C GLN A 106 1.03 -7.18 5.94
N TYR A 107 1.18 -6.38 7.00
CA TYR A 107 2.43 -5.67 7.25
C TYR A 107 3.61 -6.65 7.35
N GLU A 108 3.46 -7.76 8.10
CA GLU A 108 4.51 -8.76 8.25
C GLU A 108 4.82 -9.45 6.91
N ILE A 109 3.80 -9.81 6.13
CA ILE A 109 3.96 -10.43 4.80
C ILE A 109 4.71 -9.48 3.85
N CYS A 110 4.26 -8.24 3.71
CA CYS A 110 4.87 -7.27 2.81
C CYS A 110 6.31 -6.91 3.23
N LEU A 111 6.57 -6.81 4.54
CA LEU A 111 7.92 -6.54 5.05
C LEU A 111 8.85 -7.72 4.75
N ASN A 112 8.41 -8.96 4.98
CA ASN A 112 9.20 -10.14 4.64
C ASN A 112 9.47 -10.22 3.13
N ASN A 113 8.46 -9.95 2.29
CA ASN A 113 8.64 -9.89 0.84
C ASN A 113 9.69 -8.84 0.42
N TYR A 114 9.76 -7.70 1.11
CA TYR A 114 10.81 -6.71 0.89
C TYR A 114 12.19 -7.22 1.32
N LEU A 115 12.31 -7.78 2.53
CA LEU A 115 13.59 -8.24 3.06
C LEU A 115 14.19 -9.40 2.27
N MET A 116 13.36 -10.34 1.80
CA MET A 116 13.82 -11.49 1.01
C MET A 116 14.29 -11.11 -0.40
N GLN A 117 13.89 -9.95 -0.93
CA GLN A 117 14.40 -9.46 -2.23
C GLN A 117 15.87 -9.01 -2.15
N ASP A 118 16.33 -8.60 -0.97
CA ASP A 118 17.71 -8.15 -0.76
C ASP A 118 18.69 -9.33 -0.55
N ASP A 119 18.19 -10.54 -0.24
CA ASP A 119 19.01 -11.75 0.00
C ASP A 119 19.41 -12.50 -1.29
N ASP A 120 18.84 -12.16 -2.45
CA ASP A 120 19.11 -12.78 -3.76
C ASP A 120 20.22 -12.05 -4.57
N LEU A 121 20.96 -11.11 -3.96
CA LEU A 121 22.10 -10.38 -4.53
C LEU A 121 23.45 -10.79 -3.92
#